data_AF-A0A2S9RS43-F1
#
_entry.id   AF-A0A2S9RS43-F1
#
_cell.length_a   1.000
_cell.length_b   1.000
_cell.length_c   1.000
_cell.angle_alpha   90.00
_cell.angle_beta   90.00
_cell.angle_gamma   90.00
#
_symmetry.space_group_name_H-M   'P 1'
#
loop_
_entity.id
_entity.type
_entity.pdbx_description
1 polymer ?
#
loop_
_entity_poly.entity_id
_entity_poly.type
_entity_poly.pdbx_seq_one_letter_code
_entity_poly.pdbx_strand_id
1 'polypeptide(L)'
;MKNKIKAFFLKPSNRIGFGLLVTLGFIAGAISWQQLNNVIDATSTEKFCISCHTMQQPLEEFKQFVHWKNNSGVRATCSDRHVPHEKTDKFARKMQAIREVFAEFTGKFKNEGTFE
;
A
#
# COMPACT_ATOMS: atom_id res chain seq x y z
N MET A 1 -6.14 -18.45 -31.70
CA MET A 1 -5.36 -18.21 -30.45
C MET A 1 -6.15 -18.40 -29.16
N LYS A 2 -7.40 -17.92 -29.03
CA LYS A 2 -8.25 -18.06 -27.82
C LYS A 2 -8.33 -19.50 -27.26
N ASN A 3 -8.36 -20.51 -28.12
CA ASN A 3 -8.48 -21.92 -27.72
C ASN A 3 -7.20 -22.45 -27.04
N LYS A 4 -6.02 -21.92 -27.37
CA LYS A 4 -4.75 -22.33 -26.75
C LYS A 4 -4.60 -21.78 -25.33
N ILE A 5 -5.09 -20.56 -25.07
CA ILE A 5 -5.08 -19.95 -23.73
C ILE A 5 -6.06 -20.70 -22.81
N LYS A 6 -7.28 -20.96 -23.27
CA LYS A 6 -8.25 -21.76 -22.50
C LYS A 6 -7.71 -23.15 -22.17
N ALA A 7 -7.08 -23.82 -23.13
CA ALA A 7 -6.47 -25.13 -22.91
C ALA A 7 -5.29 -25.08 -21.93
N PHE A 8 -4.55 -23.98 -21.85
CA PHE A 8 -3.45 -23.83 -20.90
C PHE A 8 -3.93 -23.72 -19.44
N PHE A 9 -5.00 -22.97 -19.18
CA PHE A 9 -5.53 -22.78 -17.82
C PHE A 9 -6.43 -23.93 -17.33
N LEU A 10 -7.21 -24.54 -18.22
CA LEU A 10 -8.24 -25.52 -17.85
C LEU A 10 -7.80 -26.98 -18.00
N LYS A 11 -6.68 -27.27 -18.70
CA LYS A 11 -6.22 -28.65 -18.88
C LYS A 11 -5.44 -29.10 -17.63
N PRO A 12 -5.85 -30.19 -16.98
CA PRO A 12 -5.11 -30.72 -15.82
C PRO A 12 -3.68 -31.13 -16.23
N SER A 13 -2.73 -30.91 -15.33
CA SER A 13 -1.34 -31.29 -15.54
C SER A 13 -1.20 -32.81 -15.41
N ASN A 14 -0.85 -33.48 -16.50
CA ASN A 14 -0.56 -34.91 -16.49
C ASN A 14 0.90 -35.22 -16.13
N ARG A 15 1.74 -34.19 -15.91
CA ARG A 15 3.18 -34.36 -15.61
C ARG A 15 3.56 -33.99 -14.17
N ILE A 16 2.76 -33.14 -13.51
CA ILE A 16 3.05 -32.66 -12.16
C ILE A 16 1.97 -33.21 -11.24
N GLY A 17 2.38 -33.89 -10.16
CA GLY A 17 1.45 -34.42 -9.18
C GLY A 17 0.59 -33.32 -8.56
N PHE A 18 -0.71 -33.60 -8.38
CA PHE A 18 -1.67 -32.65 -7.82
C PHE A 18 -1.22 -32.09 -6.46
N GLY A 19 -0.64 -32.93 -5.60
CA GLY A 19 -0.10 -32.51 -4.30
C GLY A 19 0.98 -31.42 -4.43
N LEU A 20 1.89 -31.54 -5.39
CA LEU A 20 2.94 -30.54 -5.62
C LEU A 20 2.36 -29.21 -6.14
N LEU A 21 1.36 -29.28 -7.02
CA LEU A 21 0.71 -28.06 -7.54
C LEU A 21 -0.05 -27.30 -6.45
N VAL A 22 -0.77 -28.02 -5.60
CA VAL A 22 -1.52 -27.42 -4.49
C VAL A 22 -0.57 -26.84 -3.44
N THR A 23 0.50 -27.56 -3.07
CA THR A 23 1.46 -27.05 -2.07
C THR A 23 2.18 -25.82 -2.58
N LEU A 24 2.68 -25.82 -3.83
CA LEU A 24 3.33 -24.65 -4.42
C LEU A 24 2.36 -23.47 -4.56
N GLY A 25 1.11 -23.73 -4.99
CA GLY A 25 0.07 -22.70 -5.08
C GLY A 25 -0.25 -22.08 -3.72
N PHE A 26 -0.36 -22.90 -2.68
CA PHE A 26 -0.60 -22.43 -1.32
C PHE A 26 0.58 -21.60 -0.78
N ILE A 27 1.81 -22.06 -0.96
CA ILE A 27 3.03 -21.31 -0.56
C ILE A 27 3.08 -19.96 -1.27
N ALA A 28 2.89 -19.95 -2.59
CA ALA A 28 2.86 -18.71 -3.37
C ALA A 28 1.75 -17.77 -2.91
N GLY A 29 0.56 -18.29 -2.60
CA GLY A 29 -0.55 -17.52 -2.06
C GLY A 29 -0.25 -16.91 -0.69
N ALA A 30 0.31 -17.68 0.23
CA ALA A 30 0.69 -17.23 1.57
C ALA A 30 1.76 -16.12 1.52
N ILE A 31 2.80 -16.31 0.70
CA ILE A 31 3.85 -15.29 0.49
C ILE A 31 3.23 -14.02 -0.09
N SER A 32 2.37 -14.15 -1.10
CA SER A 32 1.72 -13.00 -1.74
C SER A 32 0.85 -12.22 -0.75
N TRP A 33 0.08 -12.94 0.09
CA TRP A 33 -0.73 -12.33 1.14
C TRP A 33 0.11 -11.57 2.16
N GLN A 34 1.19 -12.18 2.65
CA GLN A 34 2.10 -11.53 3.60
C GLN A 34 2.73 -10.28 2.99
N GLN A 35 3.20 -10.37 1.75
CA GLN A 35 3.89 -9.27 1.10
C GLN A 35 2.95 -8.08 0.84
N LEU A 36 1.70 -8.33 0.47
CA LEU A 36 0.70 -7.26 0.32
C LEU A 36 0.49 -6.50 1.63
N ASN A 37 0.36 -7.21 2.75
CA ASN A 37 0.24 -6.57 4.08
C ASN A 37 1.50 -5.76 4.41
N ASN A 38 2.69 -6.33 4.18
CA ASN A 38 3.95 -5.63 4.42
C ASN A 38 4.09 -4.35 3.59
N VAL A 39 3.71 -4.39 2.31
CA VAL A 39 3.76 -3.21 1.42
C VAL A 39 2.77 -2.14 1.88
N ILE A 40 1.57 -2.53 2.29
CA ILE A 40 0.56 -1.63 2.87
C ILE A 40 1.13 -0.94 4.11
N ASP A 41 1.81 -1.67 5.00
CA ASP A 41 2.37 -1.09 6.21
C ASP A 41 3.60 -0.22 5.92
N ALA A 42 4.48 -0.65 5.02
CA ALA A 42 5.64 0.13 4.59
C ALA A 42 5.24 1.47 3.97
N THR A 43 4.20 1.48 3.13
CA THR A 43 3.60 2.69 2.53
C THR A 43 2.68 3.45 3.50
N SER A 44 2.64 3.07 4.77
CA SER A 44 1.98 3.81 5.86
C SER A 44 3.00 4.31 6.88
N THR A 45 4.30 4.22 6.59
CA THR A 45 5.34 4.78 7.46
C THR A 45 5.54 6.26 7.17
N GLU A 46 5.92 7.02 8.18
CA GLU A 46 6.27 8.43 8.01
C GLU A 46 7.39 8.63 6.98
N LYS A 47 8.36 7.70 6.91
CA LYS A 47 9.43 7.70 5.90
C LYS A 47 8.88 7.70 4.47
N PHE A 48 7.79 6.98 4.22
CA PHE A 48 7.13 6.98 2.93
C PHE A 48 6.37 8.29 2.70
N CYS A 49 5.65 8.80 3.72
CA CYS A 49 4.94 10.07 3.61
C CYS A 49 5.88 11.21 3.20
N ILE A 50 7.04 11.33 3.84
CA ILE A 50 8.01 12.41 3.56
C ILE A 50 8.93 12.12 2.37
N SER A 51 8.69 11.05 1.62
CA SER A 51 9.51 10.70 0.45
C SER A 51 9.25 11.61 -0.75
N CYS A 52 8.09 12.26 -0.79
CA CYS A 52 7.75 13.28 -1.78
C CYS A 52 8.20 14.66 -1.29
N HIS A 53 8.77 15.47 -2.17
CA HIS A 53 9.22 16.83 -1.85
C HIS A 53 8.07 17.73 -1.36
N THR A 54 6.86 17.52 -1.89
CA THR A 54 5.61 18.19 -1.49
C THR A 54 5.22 17.92 -0.04
N MET A 55 5.66 16.81 0.54
CA MET A 55 5.34 16.43 1.91
C MET A 55 6.35 16.98 2.94
N GLN A 56 7.36 17.73 2.51
CA GLN A 56 8.33 18.36 3.43
C GLN A 56 7.74 19.59 4.13
N GLN A 57 6.95 20.42 3.45
CA GLN A 57 6.33 21.59 4.08
C GLN A 57 5.31 21.18 5.16
N PRO A 58 4.37 20.25 4.89
CA PRO A 58 3.48 19.73 5.94
C PRO A 58 4.22 19.10 7.12
N LEU A 59 5.39 18.49 6.89
CA LEU A 59 6.22 17.95 7.97
C LEU A 59 6.76 19.07 8.88
N GLU A 60 7.25 20.17 8.31
CA GLU A 60 7.74 21.30 9.10
C GLU A 60 6.63 21.99 9.89
N GLU A 61 5.42 22.07 9.32
CA GLU A 61 4.23 22.53 10.05
C GLU A 61 3.86 21.55 11.17
N PHE A 62 3.84 20.25 10.87
CA PHE A 62 3.55 19.19 11.84
C PHE A 62 4.44 19.27 13.09
N LYS A 63 5.72 19.60 12.90
CA LYS A 63 6.71 19.74 13.99
C LYS A 63 6.37 20.86 14.99
N GLN A 64 5.55 21.83 14.59
CA GLN A 64 5.15 22.95 15.44
C GLN A 64 3.98 22.57 16.36
N PHE A 65 3.25 21.50 16.07
CA PHE A 65 2.07 21.09 16.83
C PHE A 65 2.38 20.14 18.00
N VAL A 66 1.40 20.04 18.91
CA VAL A 66 1.46 19.19 20.12
C VAL A 66 1.65 17.70 19.82
N HIS A 67 1.30 17.24 18.62
CA HIS A 67 1.50 15.86 18.20
C HIS A 67 2.98 15.51 17.99
N TRP A 68 3.83 16.51 17.71
CA TRP A 68 5.29 16.34 17.58
C TRP A 68 6.03 16.66 18.89
N LYS A 69 5.74 17.81 19.50
CA LYS A 69 6.43 18.29 20.71
C LYS A 69 5.54 18.12 21.94
N ASN A 70 5.47 16.90 22.48
CA ASN A 70 4.76 16.60 23.71
C ASN A 70 5.69 16.14 24.85
N ASN A 71 5.19 16.30 26.08
CA ASN A 71 5.89 15.88 27.31
C ASN A 71 5.64 14.40 27.64
N SER A 72 4.76 13.72 26.92
CA SER A 72 4.36 12.33 27.18
C SER A 72 5.35 11.31 26.60
N GLY A 73 6.26 11.73 25.72
CA GLY A 73 7.26 10.85 25.09
C GLY A 73 6.70 9.91 24.00
N VAL A 74 5.38 9.92 23.77
CA VAL A 74 4.69 9.15 22.72
C VAL A 74 4.29 10.12 21.61
N ARG A 75 4.81 9.91 20.40
CA ARG A 75 4.56 10.78 19.24
C ARG A 75 3.60 10.10 18.27
N ALA A 76 2.55 10.80 17.87
CA ALA A 76 1.73 10.37 16.75
C ALA A 76 2.51 10.56 15.45
N THR A 77 2.43 9.58 14.56
CA THR A 77 2.95 9.66 13.20
C THR A 77 1.86 10.08 12.23
N CYS A 78 2.23 10.42 10.99
CA CYS A 78 1.29 10.85 9.96
C CYS A 78 0.15 9.83 9.75
N SER A 79 0.47 8.54 9.71
CA SER A 79 -0.51 7.49 9.43
C SER A 79 -1.48 7.23 10.57
N ASP A 80 -1.10 7.50 11.82
CA ASP A 80 -1.98 7.33 12.99
C ASP A 80 -3.22 8.23 12.94
N ARG A 81 -3.20 9.29 12.12
CA ARG A 81 -4.35 10.20 11.96
C ARG A 81 -4.90 10.22 10.53
N HIS A 82 -4.05 10.04 9.52
CA HIS A 82 -4.49 10.12 8.12
C HIS A 82 -4.86 8.77 7.48
N VAL A 83 -4.48 7.64 8.09
CA VAL A 83 -4.75 6.30 7.53
C VAL A 83 -5.68 5.53 8.45
N PRO A 84 -6.76 4.91 7.94
CA PRO A 84 -7.61 4.04 8.73
C PRO A 84 -6.83 2.87 9.36
N HIS A 85 -7.19 2.50 10.58
CA HIS A 85 -6.56 1.39 11.29
C HIS A 85 -7.21 0.03 10.93
N GLU A 86 -8.50 0.07 10.58
CA GLU A 86 -9.23 -1.11 10.13
C GLU A 86 -8.68 -1.59 8.78
N LYS A 87 -8.40 -2.90 8.68
CA LYS A 87 -7.65 -3.45 7.53
C LYS A 87 -8.38 -3.24 6.20
N THR A 88 -9.70 -3.38 6.19
CA THR A 88 -10.54 -3.22 4.99
C THR A 88 -10.52 -1.77 4.51
N ASP A 89 -10.70 -0.83 5.43
CA ASP A 89 -10.79 0.59 5.12
C ASP A 89 -9.42 1.14 4.73
N LYS A 90 -8.36 0.65 5.39
CA LYS A 90 -6.97 0.91 5.01
C LYS A 90 -6.68 0.46 3.58
N PHE A 91 -7.13 -0.73 3.20
CA PHE A 91 -6.96 -1.22 1.84
C PHE A 91 -7.74 -0.36 0.83
N ALA A 92 -9.00 -0.03 1.12
CA ALA A 92 -9.82 0.82 0.25
C ALA A 92 -9.20 2.21 0.03
N ARG A 93 -8.73 2.86 1.10
CA ARG A 93 -8.04 4.16 1.02
C ARG A 93 -6.75 4.07 0.20
N LYS A 94 -5.98 2.99 0.36
CA LYS A 94 -4.75 2.77 -0.43
C LYS A 94 -5.03 2.55 -1.91
N MET A 95 -6.13 1.88 -2.27
CA MET A 95 -6.53 1.75 -3.67
C MET A 95 -6.90 3.11 -4.29
N GLN A 96 -7.52 4.01 -3.51
CA GLN A 96 -7.77 5.39 -3.95
C GLN A 96 -6.47 6.20 -4.08
N ALA A 97 -5.57 6.05 -3.10
CA ALA A 97 -4.28 6.76 -3.04
C ALA A 97 -3.37 6.49 -4.26
N ILE A 98 -3.54 5.37 -4.96
CA ILE A 98 -2.79 5.11 -6.21
C ILE A 98 -3.00 6.23 -7.23
N ARG A 99 -4.21 6.81 -7.28
CA ARG A 99 -4.51 7.94 -8.19
C ARG A 99 -3.81 9.22 -7.75
N GLU A 100 -3.65 9.42 -6.45
CA GLU A 100 -2.98 10.58 -5.84
C GLU A 100 -1.48 10.50 -6.12
N VAL A 101 -0.86 9.34 -5.90
CA VAL A 101 0.55 9.10 -6.27
C VAL A 101 0.77 9.30 -7.78
N PHE A 102 -0.16 8.83 -8.61
CA PHE A 102 -0.07 9.06 -10.05
C PHE A 102 -0.22 10.54 -10.42
N ALA A 103 -1.14 11.25 -9.78
CA ALA A 103 -1.34 12.68 -9.99
C ALA A 103 -0.10 13.48 -9.56
N GLU A 104 0.49 13.14 -8.42
CA GLU A 104 1.76 13.70 -7.92
C GLU A 104 2.90 13.46 -8.91
N PHE A 105 3.07 12.21 -9.38
CA PHE A 105 4.12 11.87 -10.34
C PHE A 105 3.95 12.55 -11.71
N THR A 106 2.70 12.78 -12.14
CA THR A 106 2.40 13.42 -13.42
C THR A 106 2.21 14.94 -13.32
N GLY A 107 2.28 15.52 -12.11
CA GLY A 107 1.98 16.93 -11.85
C GLY A 107 0.52 17.33 -12.14
N LYS A 108 -0.41 16.36 -12.16
CA LYS A 108 -1.82 16.58 -12.51
C LYS A 108 -2.69 16.84 -11.28
N PHE A 109 -2.39 17.89 -10.53
CA PHE A 109 -3.20 18.37 -9.41
C PHE A 109 -3.31 19.91 -9.43
N LYS A 110 -4.37 20.46 -8.82
CA LYS A 110 -4.70 21.89 -8.95
C LYS A 110 -3.96 22.76 -7.94
N ASN A 111 -4.00 22.39 -6.67
CA ASN A 111 -3.48 23.17 -5.55
C ASN A 111 -2.76 22.25 -4.54
N GLU A 112 -1.92 22.83 -3.69
CA GLU A 112 -1.42 22.18 -2.48
C GLU A 112 -2.62 21.72 -1.61
N GLY A 113 -2.53 20.54 -0.98
CA GLY A 113 -3.62 19.97 -0.17
C GLY A 113 -4.79 19.36 -0.96
N THR A 114 -4.70 19.19 -2.29
CA THR A 114 -5.79 18.57 -3.08
C THR A 114 -6.14 17.13 -2.64
N PHE A 115 -5.21 16.45 -1.96
CA PHE A 115 -5.32 15.04 -1.58
C PHE A 115 -5.34 14.83 -0.05
N GLU A 116 -5.45 15.93 0.69
CA GLU A 116 -5.53 15.96 2.15
C GLU A 116 -6.97 16.04 2.65
#